data_AF-A0A558AAE3-F1
#
_entry.id   AF-A0A558AAE3-F1
#
_cell.length_a   1.000
_cell.length_b   1.000
_cell.length_c   1.000
_cell.angle_alpha   90.00
_cell.angle_beta   90.00
_cell.angle_gamma   90.00
#
_symmetry.space_group_name_H-M   'P 1'
#
loop_
_entity.id
_entity.type
_entity.pdbx_description
1 polymer ?
#
loop_
_entity_poly.entity_id
_entity_poly.type
_entity_poly.pdbx_seq_one_letter_code
_entity_poly.pdbx_strand_id
1 'polypeptide(L)'
;MDGSEPPRQLAGGGRYRAPRWAPDSRSVFVLAGQLYRVWLTGEAEVLTRWEAGISDCRPLADPDLVVLIAPEHREDQDIRVCGRHVAPDRLWLLDLRDRSVRLVRSLAHLGTVRGDLRAGAGGGT
;
A
#
# COMPACT_ATOMS: atom_id res chain seq x y z
N MET A 1 19.48 -6.09 -16.35
CA MET A 1 20.38 -5.68 -15.25
C MET A 1 20.88 -6.94 -14.56
N ASP A 2 22.17 -6.99 -14.28
CA ASP A 2 22.93 -8.14 -13.75
C ASP A 2 23.12 -8.12 -12.22
N GLY A 3 22.64 -7.07 -11.53
CA GLY A 3 22.71 -6.96 -10.07
C GLY A 3 24.12 -6.66 -9.54
N SER A 4 25.02 -6.13 -10.39
CA SER A 4 26.40 -5.82 -10.02
C SER A 4 26.56 -4.58 -9.13
N GLU A 5 25.54 -3.71 -9.09
CA GLU A 5 25.54 -2.55 -8.21
C GLU A 5 25.35 -2.95 -6.74
N PRO A 6 26.20 -2.44 -5.81
CA PRO A 6 26.05 -2.75 -4.40
C PRO A 6 24.72 -2.26 -3.85
N PRO A 7 24.09 -3.00 -2.91
CA PRO A 7 22.85 -2.56 -2.28
C PRO A 7 23.08 -1.24 -1.54
N ARG A 8 22.17 -0.30 -1.74
CA ARG A 8 22.18 1.00 -1.05
C ARG A 8 20.93 1.20 -0.22
N GLN A 9 21.05 1.93 0.88
CA GLN A 9 19.90 2.32 1.68
C GLN A 9 19.05 3.32 0.91
N LEU A 10 17.76 3.00 0.75
CA LEU A 10 16.83 3.86 0.01
C LEU A 10 16.18 4.92 0.92
N ALA A 11 15.77 4.55 2.14
CA ALA A 11 15.31 5.49 3.16
C ALA A 11 15.74 5.02 4.55
N GLY A 12 16.05 5.97 5.43
CA GLY A 12 16.43 5.73 6.83
C GLY A 12 15.36 6.15 7.83
N GLY A 13 15.50 5.70 9.08
CA GLY A 13 14.79 6.24 10.25
C GLY A 13 13.34 5.78 10.48
N GLY A 14 12.64 5.24 9.48
CA GLY A 14 11.26 4.76 9.62
C GLY A 14 11.15 3.25 9.92
N ARG A 15 10.15 2.84 10.71
CA ARG A 15 9.71 1.44 10.82
C ARG A 15 8.88 1.03 9.60
N TYR A 16 9.49 1.18 8.41
CA TYR A 16 8.85 0.90 7.14
C TYR A 16 8.58 -0.61 6.99
N ARG A 17 7.41 -0.94 6.46
CA ARG A 17 7.00 -2.31 6.15
C ARG A 17 6.29 -2.39 4.80
N ALA A 18 6.06 -3.62 4.34
CA ALA A 18 5.29 -3.93 3.13
C ALA A 18 5.73 -3.15 1.87
N PRO A 19 7.04 -3.16 1.50
CA PRO A 19 7.50 -2.44 0.32
C PRO A 19 6.82 -2.95 -0.95
N ARG A 20 6.41 -2.03 -1.83
CA ARG A 20 5.86 -2.29 -3.17
C ARG A 20 6.50 -1.34 -4.17
N TRP A 21 7.08 -1.88 -5.24
CA TRP A 21 7.57 -1.04 -6.32
C TRP A 21 6.40 -0.36 -7.04
N ALA A 22 6.58 0.90 -7.40
CA ALA A 22 5.74 1.55 -8.40
C ALA A 22 5.93 0.85 -9.78
N PRO A 23 4.92 0.86 -10.67
CA PRO A 23 5.03 0.24 -11.99
C PRO A 23 6.20 0.77 -12.84
N ASP A 24 6.54 2.05 -12.66
CA ASP A 24 7.65 2.72 -13.34
C ASP A 24 9.03 2.37 -12.76
N SER A 25 9.09 1.63 -11.65
CA SER A 25 10.31 1.31 -10.90
C SER A 25 11.11 2.53 -10.42
N ARG A 26 10.52 3.74 -10.41
CA ARG A 26 11.20 4.98 -9.97
C ARG A 26 11.01 5.29 -8.50
N SER A 27 10.13 4.55 -7.83
CA SER A 27 9.81 4.74 -6.42
C SER A 27 9.28 3.46 -5.78
N VAL A 28 9.34 3.41 -4.45
CA VAL A 28 8.81 2.33 -3.61
C VAL A 28 7.76 2.92 -2.68
N PHE A 29 6.62 2.27 -2.60
CA PHE A 29 5.60 2.52 -1.59
C PHE A 29 5.90 1.70 -0.34
N VAL A 30 5.84 2.34 0.83
CA VAL A 30 6.09 1.70 2.12
C VAL A 30 5.07 2.14 3.17
N LEU A 31 4.83 1.29 4.16
CA LEU A 31 3.91 1.59 5.26
C LEU A 31 4.68 1.89 6.56
N ALA A 32 4.30 2.97 7.23
CA ALA A 32 4.71 3.31 8.60
C ALA A 32 3.52 3.96 9.33
N GLY A 33 2.44 3.19 9.49
CA GLY A 33 1.12 3.68 9.92
C GLY A 33 0.36 4.37 8.78
N GLN A 34 1.05 5.24 8.04
CA GLN A 34 0.60 5.84 6.78
C GLN A 34 1.27 5.20 5.58
N LEU A 35 0.73 5.49 4.39
CA LEU A 35 1.39 5.20 3.12
C LEU A 35 2.40 6.29 2.81
N TYR A 36 3.62 5.88 2.52
CA TYR A 36 4.70 6.74 2.05
C TYR A 36 5.10 6.33 0.64
N ARG A 37 5.50 7.30 -0.17
CA ARG A 37 6.22 7.09 -1.43
C ARG A 37 7.67 7.52 -1.23
N VAL A 38 8.61 6.64 -1.56
CA VAL A 38 10.05 6.89 -1.46
C VAL A 38 10.65 6.82 -2.86
N TRP A 39 11.26 7.90 -3.33
CA TRP A 39 11.93 7.94 -4.63
C TRP A 39 13.32 7.34 -4.55
N LEU A 40 13.88 6.94 -5.71
CA LEU A 40 15.26 6.43 -5.79
C LEU A 40 16.33 7.44 -5.35
N THR A 41 15.98 8.72 -5.26
CA THR A 41 16.79 9.80 -4.68
C THR A 41 16.86 9.75 -3.15
N GLY A 42 16.01 8.94 -2.51
CA GLY A 42 15.87 8.83 -1.06
C GLY A 42 14.88 9.82 -0.44
N GLU A 43 14.29 10.69 -1.25
CA GLU A 43 13.18 11.55 -0.81
C GLU A 43 11.97 10.70 -0.45
N ALA A 44 11.23 11.11 0.58
CA ALA A 44 10.04 10.41 1.05
C ALA A 44 8.89 11.39 1.26
N GLU A 45 7.71 11.02 0.79
CA GLU A 45 6.48 11.79 0.93
C GLU A 45 5.39 10.94 1.58
N VAL A 46 4.63 11.54 2.50
CA VAL A 46 3.46 10.90 3.11
C VAL A 46 2.25 11.13 2.21
N LEU A 47 1.58 10.05 1.80
CA LEU A 47 0.47 10.09 0.85
C LEU A 47 -0.91 10.07 1.52
N THR A 48 -0.98 9.73 2.80
CA THR A 48 -2.24 9.53 3.53
C THR A 48 -2.19 10.11 4.94
N ARG A 49 -3.38 10.39 5.51
CA ARG A 49 -3.58 10.78 6.91
C ARG A 49 -4.71 9.93 7.53
N TRP A 50 -4.47 8.63 7.67
CA TRP A 50 -5.44 7.64 8.13
C TRP A 50 -5.29 7.38 9.64
N GLU A 51 -6.27 7.75 10.46
CA GLU A 51 -6.13 7.66 11.93
C GLU A 51 -5.90 6.23 12.44
N ALA A 52 -6.65 5.25 11.91
CA ALA A 52 -6.54 3.85 12.31
C ALA A 52 -5.31 3.14 11.74
N GLY A 53 -4.54 3.82 10.88
CA GLY A 53 -3.45 3.24 10.11
C GLY A 53 -3.92 2.39 8.93
N ILE A 54 -2.98 2.12 8.02
CA ILE A 54 -3.20 1.30 6.82
C ILE A 54 -2.57 -0.07 7.02
N SER A 55 -3.29 -1.14 6.68
CA SER A 55 -2.85 -2.52 6.85
C SER A 55 -1.90 -2.98 5.74
N ASP A 56 -2.28 -2.81 4.46
CA ASP A 56 -1.47 -3.11 3.26
C ASP A 56 -1.82 -2.15 2.10
N CYS A 57 -1.00 -2.14 1.05
CA CYS A 57 -1.26 -1.38 -0.16
C CYS A 57 -0.83 -2.12 -1.44
N ARG A 58 -1.43 -1.75 -2.58
CA ARG A 58 -1.08 -2.26 -3.91
C ARG A 58 -1.13 -1.14 -4.96
N PRO A 59 0.02 -0.72 -5.52
CA PRO A 59 0.05 0.09 -6.74
C PRO A 59 -0.62 -0.66 -7.89
N LEU A 60 -1.40 0.05 -8.69
CA LEU A 60 -2.09 -0.51 -9.86
C LEU A 60 -1.29 -0.29 -11.14
N ALA A 61 -1.77 -0.84 -12.26
CA ALA A 61 -1.16 -0.61 -13.57
C ALA A 61 -1.24 0.86 -14.01
N ASP A 62 -2.30 1.57 -13.61
CA ASP A 62 -2.34 3.03 -13.67
C ASP A 62 -1.38 3.58 -12.59
N PRO A 63 -0.31 4.30 -12.98
CA PRO A 63 0.72 4.76 -12.05
C PRO A 63 0.19 5.76 -11.00
N ASP A 64 -0.98 6.34 -11.23
CA ASP A 64 -1.60 7.30 -10.32
C ASP A 64 -2.57 6.66 -9.33
N LEU A 65 -2.78 5.34 -9.39
CA LEU A 65 -3.74 4.64 -8.54
C LEU A 65 -3.07 3.65 -7.59
N VAL A 66 -3.47 3.70 -6.32
CA VAL A 66 -3.05 2.76 -5.28
C VAL A 66 -4.27 2.23 -4.54
N VAL A 67 -4.39 0.92 -4.42
CA VAL A 67 -5.36 0.30 -3.51
C VAL A 67 -4.78 0.28 -2.10
N LEU A 68 -5.58 0.74 -1.14
CA LEU A 68 -5.30 0.64 0.30
C LEU A 68 -6.22 -0.41 0.92
N ILE A 69 -5.67 -1.20 1.83
CA ILE A 69 -6.43 -2.06 2.74
C ILE A 69 -6.35 -1.40 4.10
N ALA A 70 -7.46 -0.84 4.56
CA ALA A 70 -7.48 -0.08 5.81
C ALA A 70 -8.88 -0.10 6.45
N PRO A 71 -8.99 0.06 7.78
CA PRO A 71 -10.28 0.19 8.46
C PRO A 71 -11.05 1.39 7.94
N GLU A 72 -12.35 1.41 8.24
CA GLU A 72 -13.21 2.53 7.88
C GLU A 72 -12.70 3.86 8.43
N HIS A 73 -12.51 4.84 7.55
CA HIS A 73 -12.19 6.21 7.93
C HIS A 73 -13.41 6.80 8.63
N ARG A 74 -13.39 6.82 9.95
CA ARG A 74 -14.46 7.39 10.76
C ARG A 74 -14.15 8.87 10.99
N GLU A 75 -14.76 9.74 10.19
CA GLU A 75 -14.94 11.14 10.56
C GLU A 75 -16.16 11.17 11.49
N ASP A 76 -15.94 11.24 12.81
CA ASP A 76 -16.96 11.39 13.86
C ASP A 76 -18.17 10.43 13.85
N GLN A 77 -18.16 9.43 14.74
CA GLN A 77 -19.40 8.92 15.33
C GLN A 77 -19.22 8.63 16.82
N ASP A 78 -19.98 9.37 17.61
CA ASP A 78 -20.01 9.48 19.08
C ASP A 78 -20.57 8.22 19.79
N ILE A 79 -20.44 7.03 19.19
CA ILE A 79 -20.92 5.77 19.76
C ILE A 79 -19.81 4.74 19.73
N ARG A 80 -19.14 4.59 20.88
CA ARG A 80 -18.24 3.46 21.15
C ARG A 80 -19.04 2.28 21.69
N VAL A 81 -19.27 1.27 20.85
CA VAL A 81 -19.60 -0.06 21.35
C VAL A 81 -18.30 -0.70 21.82
N CYS A 82 -18.07 -0.69 23.14
CA CYS A 82 -16.90 -1.32 23.78
C CYS A 82 -17.02 -2.85 23.78
N GLY A 83 -16.90 -3.46 22.60
CA GLY A 83 -16.44 -4.83 22.43
C GLY A 83 -15.11 -4.81 21.68
N ARG A 84 -14.32 -5.89 21.74
CA ARG A 84 -13.09 -6.06 20.94
C ARG A 84 -13.43 -6.23 19.46
N HIS A 85 -13.99 -5.20 18.83
CA HIS A 85 -14.37 -5.18 17.43
C HIS A 85 -13.46 -4.20 16.71
N VAL A 86 -12.32 -4.70 16.23
CA VAL A 86 -11.50 -3.98 15.25
C VAL A 86 -12.38 -3.82 14.02
N ALA A 87 -12.67 -2.59 13.61
CA ALA A 87 -13.46 -2.37 12.40
C ALA A 87 -12.79 -3.10 11.23
N PRO A 88 -13.54 -3.88 10.43
CA PRO A 88 -12.95 -4.67 9.38
C PRO A 88 -12.26 -3.76 8.35
N ASP A 89 -11.13 -4.24 7.82
CA ASP A 89 -10.47 -3.57 6.71
C ASP A 89 -11.39 -3.56 5.48
N ARG A 90 -11.40 -2.41 4.80
CA ARG A 90 -12.08 -2.21 3.52
C ARG A 90 -11.04 -1.88 2.46
N LEU A 91 -11.45 -2.04 1.20
CA LEU A 91 -10.64 -1.62 0.06
C LEU A 91 -10.95 -0.17 -0.29
N TRP A 92 -9.90 0.63 -0.35
CA TRP A 92 -9.95 2.03 -0.74
C TRP A 92 -9.07 2.24 -1.96
N LEU A 93 -9.45 3.16 -2.83
CA LEU A 93 -8.67 3.58 -3.96
C LEU A 93 -8.18 5.01 -3.69
N LEU A 94 -6.87 5.16 -3.61
CA LEU A 94 -6.16 6.43 -3.54
C LEU A 94 -5.78 6.86 -4.96
N ASP A 95 -6.20 8.06 -5.34
CA ASP A 95 -5.74 8.76 -6.53
C ASP A 95 -4.60 9.71 -6.15
N LEU A 96 -3.42 9.52 -6.75
CA LEU A 96 -2.22 10.29 -6.45
C LEU A 96 -2.25 11.68 -7.09
N ARG A 97 -3.12 11.94 -8.07
CA ARG A 97 -3.22 13.24 -8.76
C ARG A 97 -3.77 14.31 -7.84
N ASP A 98 -4.80 13.96 -7.08
CA ASP A 98 -5.55 14.88 -6.23
C ASP A 98 -5.58 14.48 -4.75
N ARG A 99 -4.95 13.35 -4.39
CA ARG A 99 -4.96 12.78 -3.03
C ARG A 99 -6.34 12.35 -2.55
N SER A 100 -7.29 12.14 -3.46
CA SER A 100 -8.62 11.66 -3.11
C SER A 100 -8.57 10.17 -2.74
N VAL A 101 -9.35 9.79 -1.73
CA VAL A 101 -9.53 8.39 -1.33
C VAL A 101 -10.99 8.03 -1.41
N ARG A 102 -11.30 6.96 -2.16
CA ARG A 102 -12.68 6.49 -2.35
C ARG A 102 -12.84 5.02 -2.01
N LEU A 103 -13.95 4.66 -1.37
CA LEU A 103 -14.28 3.28 -1.07
C LEU A 103 -14.52 2.49 -2.38
N VAL A 104 -13.85 1.34 -2.52
CA VAL A 104 -14.12 0.41 -3.62
C VAL A 104 -15.37 -0.39 -3.26
N ARG A 105 -16.52 0.03 -3.79
CA ARG A 105 -17.81 -0.66 -3.59
C ARG A 105 -18.00 -1.87 -4.51
N SER A 106 -17.26 -1.92 -5.61
CA SER A 106 -17.30 -3.02 -6.59
C SER A 106 -15.91 -3.22 -7.20
N LEU A 107 -15.50 -4.49 -7.27
CA LEU A 107 -14.24 -4.91 -7.89
C LEU A 107 -14.21 -4.68 -9.40
N ALA A 108 -15.35 -4.41 -10.06
CA ALA A 108 -15.36 -4.05 -11.48
C ALA A 108 -14.56 -2.76 -11.79
N HIS A 109 -14.31 -1.93 -10.78
CA HIS A 109 -13.45 -0.74 -10.90
C HIS A 109 -11.96 -1.04 -10.75
N LEU A 110 -11.61 -2.26 -10.32
CA LEU A 110 -10.24 -2.72 -10.19
C LEU A 110 -9.98 -3.68 -11.36
N GLY A 111 -9.24 -3.21 -12.37
CA GLY A 111 -8.74 -4.08 -13.43
C GLY A 111 -8.06 -5.31 -12.79
N THR A 112 -8.40 -6.50 -13.27
CA THR A 112 -7.90 -7.76 -12.70
C THR A 112 -6.39 -7.85 -12.89
N VAL A 113 -5.63 -7.81 -11.80
CA VAL A 113 -4.19 -8.10 -11.81
C VAL A 113 -4.01 -9.59 -11.54
N ARG A 114 -3.63 -10.35 -12.57
CA ARG A 114 -3.31 -11.78 -12.44
C ARG A 114 -1.91 -11.90 -11.83
N GLY A 115 -1.84 -12.21 -10.55
CA GLY A 115 -0.59 -12.58 -9.89
C GLY A 115 -0.29 -14.06 -10.14
N ASP A 116 0.75 -14.36 -10.90
CA ASP A 116 1.23 -15.73 -11.05
C ASP A 116 1.91 -16.17 -9.74
N LEU A 117 1.13 -16.82 -8.88
CA LEU A 117 1.66 -17.54 -7.72
C LEU A 117 2.40 -18.77 -8.25
N ARG A 118 3.72 -18.66 -8.44
CA ARG A 118 4.56 -19.85 -8.66
C ARG A 118 4.65 -20.64 -7.36
N ALA A 119 3.84 -21.69 -7.26
CA ALA A 119 4.04 -22.75 -6.29
C ALA A 119 5.37 -23.46 -6.60
N GLY A 120 6.34 -23.33 -5.70
CA GLY A 120 7.54 -24.17 -5.74
C GLY A 120 7.14 -25.60 -5.41
N ALA A 121 7.19 -26.47 -6.42
CA ALA A 121 7.19 -27.91 -6.22
C ALA A 121 8.56 -28.31 -5.67
N GLY A 122 8.63 -28.59 -4.37
CA GLY A 122 9.77 -29.27 -3.76
C GLY A 122 9.60 -30.77 -3.92
N GLY A 123 10.38 -31.38 -4.82
CA GLY A 123 10.51 -32.82 -4.97
C GLY A 123 11.83 -33.31 -4.37
N GLY A 124 11.74 -34.45 -3.67
CA GLY A 124 12.76 -35.50 -3.58
C GLY A 124 14.00 -35.22 -2.71
N THR A 125 14.18 -36.03 -1.67
CA THR A 125 14.91 -37.31 -1.75
C THR A 125 14.36 -38.28 -0.73
#